data_AF-A0A7V8NN44-F1
#
_entry.id   AF-A0A7V8NN44-F1
#
_cell.length_a   1.000
_cell.length_b   1.000
_cell.length_c   1.000
_cell.angle_alpha   90.00
_cell.angle_beta   90.00
_cell.angle_gamma   90.00
#
_symmetry.space_group_name_H-M   'P 1'
#
loop_
_entity.id
_entity.type
_entity.pdbx_description
1 polymer ?
#
loop_
_entity_poly.entity_id
_entity_poly.type
_entity_poly.pdbx_seq_one_letter_code
_entity_poly.pdbx_strand_id
1 'polypeptide(L)'
;MRNRIQRIAGRLLMLAALCLLGGLMSASLVRLAPGYGVDERELDPRLSQASVEAIRNSHRHGSSLLSYYGQYLAGILHGDLGSSEWLHRPISSLIKERFPVTAKSVTLGVCLAWGLALGISLGSVYRRRLFLDIAGTLASGVLIALPAAVVAIFSVYFRAPAFL
;
A
#
# COMPACT_ATOMS: atom_id res chain seq x y z
N MET A 1 21.28 19.57 -21.27
CA MET A 1 20.39 18.38 -21.18
C MET A 1 20.86 17.34 -20.15
N ARG A 2 22.17 17.06 -20.03
CA ARG A 2 22.77 16.12 -19.05
C ARG A 2 22.29 16.28 -17.59
N ASN A 3 22.15 17.52 -17.11
CA ASN A 3 21.69 17.81 -15.75
C ASN A 3 20.21 17.47 -15.50
N ARG A 4 19.34 17.46 -16.54
CA ARG A 4 17.92 17.07 -16.36
C ARG A 4 17.79 15.54 -16.22
N ILE A 5 18.53 14.80 -17.05
CA ILE A 5 18.56 13.33 -17.01
C ILE A 5 19.11 12.86 -15.66
N GLN A 6 20.20 13.45 -15.17
CA GLN A 6 20.76 13.13 -13.85
C GLN A 6 19.77 13.40 -12.70
N ARG A 7 18.99 14.48 -12.76
CA ARG A 7 17.96 14.78 -11.75
C ARG A 7 16.79 13.79 -11.81
N ILE A 8 16.34 13.43 -13.00
CA ILE A 8 15.25 12.44 -13.16
C ILE A 8 15.72 11.07 -12.69
N ALA A 9 16.90 10.64 -13.10
CA ALA A 9 17.50 9.40 -12.64
C ALA A 9 17.67 9.38 -11.11
N GLY A 10 18.15 10.47 -10.51
CA GLY A 10 18.26 10.59 -9.05
C GLY A 10 16.92 10.49 -8.33
N ARG A 11 15.85 11.09 -8.89
CA ARG A 11 14.49 10.97 -8.33
C ARG A 11 13.92 9.57 -8.48
N LEU A 12 14.08 8.94 -9.63
CA LEU A 12 13.63 7.56 -9.86
C LEU A 12 14.35 6.58 -8.93
N LEU A 13 15.65 6.75 -8.75
CA LEU A 13 16.44 5.96 -7.81
C LEU A 13 15.97 6.19 -6.37
N MET A 14 15.71 7.44 -5.98
CA MET A 14 15.16 7.76 -4.66
C MET A 14 13.78 7.13 -4.43
N LEU A 15 12.88 7.16 -5.42
CA LEU A 15 11.56 6.52 -5.33
C LEU A 15 11.69 5.00 -5.22
N ALA A 16 12.55 4.38 -6.03
CA ALA A 16 12.82 2.95 -5.97
C ALA A 16 13.39 2.56 -4.58
N ALA A 17 14.34 3.34 -4.07
CA ALA A 17 14.91 3.13 -2.74
C ALA A 17 13.87 3.29 -1.64
N LEU A 18 12.98 4.29 -1.73
CA LEU A 18 11.90 4.51 -0.77
C LEU A 18 10.90 3.34 -0.79
N CYS A 19 10.49 2.88 -1.97
CA CYS A 19 9.59 1.73 -2.12
C CYS A 19 10.23 0.45 -1.54
N LEU A 20 11.51 0.21 -1.86
CA LEU A 20 12.23 -0.96 -1.38
C LEU A 20 12.42 -0.90 0.13
N LEU A 21 12.92 0.22 0.67
CA LEU A 21 13.12 0.40 2.10
C LEU A 21 11.79 0.32 2.86
N GLY A 22 10.73 0.98 2.37
CA GLY A 22 9.40 0.92 2.95
C GLY A 22 8.82 -0.50 2.95
N GLY A 23 9.01 -1.25 1.86
CA GLY A 23 8.63 -2.65 1.76
C GLY A 23 9.39 -3.54 2.75
N LEU A 24 10.71 -3.39 2.86
CA LEU A 24 11.55 -4.13 3.81
C LEU A 24 11.23 -3.77 5.27
N MET A 25 10.95 -2.50 5.55
CA MET A 25 10.51 -2.04 6.88
C MET A 25 9.14 -2.60 7.24
N SER A 26 8.19 -2.60 6.31
CA SER A 26 6.88 -3.23 6.50
C SER A 26 7.01 -4.73 6.74
N ALA A 27 7.82 -5.44 5.94
CA ALA A 27 8.09 -6.86 6.14
C ALA A 27 8.76 -7.13 7.49
N SER A 28 9.68 -6.26 7.92
CA SER A 28 10.31 -6.32 9.24
C SER A 28 9.29 -6.14 10.36
N LEU A 29 8.39 -5.15 10.24
CA LEU A 29 7.35 -4.90 11.23
C LEU A 29 6.41 -6.09 11.37
N VAL A 30 5.99 -6.70 10.26
CA VAL A 30 5.16 -7.91 10.29
C VAL A 30 5.90 -9.07 10.93
N ARG A 31 7.20 -9.24 10.64
CA ARG A 31 8.04 -10.30 11.22
C ARG A 31 8.34 -10.13 12.72
N LEU A 32 8.45 -8.89 13.17
CA LEU A 32 8.66 -8.54 14.58
C LEU A 32 7.36 -8.52 15.37
N ALA A 33 6.21 -8.54 14.69
CA ALA A 33 4.91 -8.55 15.35
C ALA A 33 4.74 -9.85 16.15
N PRO A 34 4.20 -9.76 17.39
CA PRO A 34 3.90 -10.94 18.17
C PRO A 34 2.85 -11.80 17.42
N GLY A 35 3.16 -13.09 17.21
CA GLY A 35 2.32 -14.00 16.44
C GLY A 35 2.75 -14.25 15.00
N TYR A 36 3.88 -13.67 14.54
CA TYR A 36 4.42 -13.99 13.22
C TYR A 36 4.78 -15.47 13.08
N GLY A 37 4.28 -16.12 12.02
CA GLY A 37 4.56 -17.52 11.72
C GLY A 37 3.74 -18.52 12.54
N VAL A 38 2.75 -18.05 13.32
CA VAL A 38 1.76 -18.92 13.96
C VAL A 38 0.67 -19.24 12.94
N ASP A 39 0.56 -20.51 12.57
CA ASP A 39 -0.54 -21.00 11.72
C ASP A 39 -1.80 -21.13 12.58
N GLU A 40 -2.97 -20.76 12.05
CA GLU A 40 -4.27 -20.92 12.73
C GLU A 40 -4.51 -22.39 13.09
N ARG A 41 -3.94 -23.31 12.32
CA ARG A 41 -3.95 -24.76 12.60
C ARG A 41 -3.30 -25.10 13.95
N GLU A 42 -2.34 -24.32 14.44
CA GLU A 42 -1.74 -24.58 15.76
C GLU A 42 -2.72 -24.37 16.92
N LEU A 43 -3.82 -23.63 16.69
CA LEU A 43 -4.86 -23.40 17.68
C LEU A 43 -6.03 -24.39 17.59
N ASP A 44 -6.00 -25.34 16.64
CA ASP A 44 -7.06 -26.36 16.52
C ASP A 44 -6.85 -27.47 17.59
N PRO A 45 -7.77 -27.60 18.58
CA PRO A 45 -7.65 -28.59 19.65
C PRO A 45 -7.77 -30.04 19.16
N ARG A 46 -8.08 -30.27 17.87
CA ARG A 46 -8.13 -31.60 17.24
C ARG A 46 -6.77 -32.12 16.80
N LEU A 47 -5.73 -31.28 16.73
CA LEU A 47 -4.40 -31.69 16.31
C LEU A 47 -3.58 -32.22 17.49
N SER A 48 -2.90 -33.34 17.28
CA SER A 48 -1.96 -33.88 18.27
C SER A 48 -0.76 -32.96 18.44
N GLN A 49 -0.12 -32.97 19.62
CA GLN A 49 1.07 -32.14 19.88
C GLN A 49 2.20 -32.42 18.85
N ALA A 50 2.36 -33.67 18.40
CA ALA A 50 3.32 -34.03 17.36
C ALA A 50 2.98 -33.41 15.99
N SER A 51 1.70 -33.26 15.65
CA SER A 51 1.25 -32.61 14.41
C SER A 51 1.50 -31.09 14.46
N VAL A 52 1.30 -30.46 15.62
CA VAL A 52 1.57 -29.03 15.82
C VAL A 52 3.08 -28.75 15.74
N GLU A 53 3.92 -29.61 16.32
CA GLU A 53 5.38 -29.49 16.21
C GLU A 53 5.89 -29.69 14.78
N ALA A 54 5.28 -30.60 14.01
CA ALA A 54 5.60 -30.77 12.59
C ALA A 54 5.26 -29.51 11.77
N ILE A 55 4.12 -28.88 12.03
CA ILE A 55 3.72 -27.61 11.41
C ILE A 55 4.69 -26.49 11.81
N ARG A 56 5.07 -26.37 13.08
CA ARG A 56 6.08 -25.38 13.52
C ARG A 56 7.42 -25.58 12.83
N ASN A 57 7.85 -26.82 12.67
CA ASN A 57 9.13 -27.13 12.03
C ASN A 57 9.11 -26.87 10.52
N SER A 58 7.97 -27.02 9.84
CA SER A 58 7.85 -26.64 8.42
C SER A 58 7.83 -25.12 8.21
N HIS A 59 7.35 -24.35 9.19
CA HIS A 59 7.29 -22.88 9.12
C HIS A 59 8.51 -22.17 9.69
N ARG A 60 9.45 -22.90 10.32
CA ARG A 60 10.77 -22.38 10.76
C ARG A 60 11.63 -22.02 9.54
N HIS A 61 11.31 -20.90 8.93
CA HIS A 61 12.15 -20.24 7.94
C HIS A 61 13.49 -19.92 8.61
N GLY A 62 14.57 -20.46 8.07
CA GLY A 62 15.89 -20.56 8.71
C GLY A 62 16.38 -19.28 9.39
N SER A 63 16.54 -19.37 10.71
CA SER A 63 17.51 -18.79 11.66
C SER A 63 18.11 -17.38 11.51
N SER A 64 17.97 -16.65 10.40
CA SER A 64 18.49 -15.28 10.29
C SER A 64 17.61 -14.39 9.41
N LEU A 65 17.22 -13.22 9.93
CA LEU A 65 16.51 -12.21 9.16
C LEU A 65 17.29 -11.78 7.90
N LEU A 66 18.64 -11.82 7.98
CA LEU A 66 19.51 -11.39 6.90
C LEU A 66 19.50 -12.36 5.71
N SER A 67 19.46 -13.67 5.96
CA SER A 67 19.39 -14.67 4.88
C SER A 67 18.06 -14.62 4.15
N TYR A 68 16.96 -14.39 4.88
CA TYR A 68 15.64 -14.18 4.29
C TYR A 68 15.62 -12.97 3.36
N TYR A 69 16.14 -11.82 3.81
CA TYR A 69 16.18 -10.63 2.95
C TYR A 69 17.08 -10.81 1.73
N GLY A 70 18.22 -11.52 1.89
CA GLY A 70 19.08 -11.87 0.77
C GLY A 70 18.35 -12.72 -0.28
N GLN A 71 17.65 -13.77 0.13
CA GLN A 71 16.87 -14.63 -0.76
C GLN A 71 15.68 -13.90 -1.38
N TYR A 72 14.98 -13.07 -0.61
CA TYR A 72 13.85 -12.26 -1.08
C TYR A 72 14.29 -11.25 -2.16
N LEU A 73 15.39 -10.52 -1.93
CA LEU A 73 15.93 -9.59 -2.91
C LEU A 73 16.44 -10.33 -4.16
N ALA A 74 17.10 -11.48 -4.00
CA ALA A 74 17.51 -12.31 -5.12
C ALA A 74 16.30 -12.79 -5.94
N GLY A 75 15.22 -13.22 -5.30
CA GLY A 75 13.97 -13.59 -5.95
C GLY A 75 13.37 -12.43 -6.76
N ILE A 76 13.29 -11.23 -6.16
CA ILE A 76 12.79 -10.03 -6.84
C ILE A 76 13.60 -9.73 -8.11
N LEU A 77 14.93 -9.86 -8.05
CA LEU A 77 15.79 -9.64 -9.22
C LEU A 77 15.54 -10.65 -10.35
N HIS A 78 15.05 -11.85 -10.03
CA HIS A 78 14.64 -12.87 -11.01
C HIS A 78 13.15 -12.79 -11.38
N GLY A 79 12.42 -11.80 -10.86
CA GLY A 79 10.98 -11.62 -11.10
C GLY A 79 10.08 -12.53 -10.25
N ASP A 80 10.64 -13.22 -9.25
CA ASP A 80 9.90 -14.02 -8.29
C ASP A 80 9.61 -13.20 -7.01
N LEU A 81 8.34 -12.88 -6.79
CA LEU A 81 7.87 -12.19 -5.60
C LEU A 81 7.55 -13.15 -4.45
N GLY A 82 7.58 -14.46 -4.70
CA GLY A 82 7.17 -15.51 -3.77
C GLY A 82 5.68 -15.80 -3.77
N SER A 83 5.27 -16.69 -2.86
CA SER A 83 3.88 -17.08 -2.61
C SER A 83 3.33 -16.44 -1.35
N SER A 84 2.04 -16.14 -1.35
CA SER A 84 1.30 -15.77 -0.15
C SER A 84 1.05 -17.02 0.69
N GLU A 85 1.55 -17.04 1.92
CA GLU A 85 1.26 -18.09 2.92
C GLU A 85 -0.24 -18.19 3.22
N TRP A 86 -0.95 -17.05 3.25
CA TRP A 86 -2.38 -17.03 3.56
C TRP A 86 -3.25 -17.50 2.39
N LEU A 87 -2.98 -16.99 1.19
CA LEU A 87 -3.81 -17.27 0.00
C LEU A 87 -3.31 -18.48 -0.81
N HIS A 88 -2.15 -19.05 -0.45
CA HIS A 88 -1.51 -20.17 -1.15
C HIS A 88 -1.38 -19.92 -2.67
N ARG A 89 -1.12 -18.67 -3.05
CA ARG A 89 -1.05 -18.20 -4.45
C ARG A 89 0.17 -17.32 -4.69
N PRO A 90 0.73 -17.30 -5.91
CA PRO A 90 1.85 -16.44 -6.24
C PRO A 90 1.46 -14.95 -6.11
N ILE A 91 2.32 -14.17 -5.47
CA ILE A 91 2.06 -12.74 -5.21
C ILE A 91 1.93 -11.97 -6.54
N SER A 92 2.68 -12.36 -7.56
CA SER A 92 2.62 -11.76 -8.90
C SER A 92 1.24 -11.87 -9.55
N SER A 93 0.50 -12.96 -9.34
CA SER A 93 -0.87 -13.10 -9.87
C SER A 93 -1.85 -12.22 -9.10
N LEU A 94 -1.72 -12.17 -7.77
CA LEU A 94 -2.56 -11.34 -6.90
C LEU A 94 -2.40 -9.85 -7.24
N ILE A 95 -1.17 -9.40 -7.48
CA ILE A 95 -0.90 -8.02 -7.92
C ILE A 95 -1.56 -7.77 -9.27
N LYS A 96 -1.37 -8.65 -10.26
CA LYS A 96 -1.98 -8.48 -11.60
C LYS A 96 -3.50 -8.39 -11.54
N GLU A 97 -4.14 -9.18 -10.68
CA GLU A 97 -5.60 -9.19 -10.51
C GLU A 97 -6.12 -7.90 -9.86
N ARG A 98 -5.40 -7.38 -8.85
CA ARG A 98 -5.82 -6.20 -8.08
C ARG A 98 -5.39 -4.86 -8.70
N PHE A 99 -4.28 -4.87 -9.42
CA PHE A 99 -3.68 -3.69 -10.05
C PHE A 99 -4.67 -2.86 -10.88
N PRO A 100 -5.47 -3.42 -11.82
CA PRO A 100 -6.36 -2.61 -12.66
C PRO A 100 -7.43 -1.89 -11.86
N VAL A 101 -7.96 -2.53 -10.81
CA VAL A 101 -8.97 -1.92 -9.94
C VAL A 101 -8.36 -0.74 -9.18
N THR A 102 -7.20 -0.94 -8.54
CA THR A 102 -6.51 0.14 -7.83
C THR A 102 -6.10 1.26 -8.76
N ALA A 103 -5.54 0.94 -9.94
CA ALA A 103 -5.11 1.93 -10.93
C ALA A 103 -6.29 2.78 -11.41
N LYS A 104 -7.45 2.17 -11.67
CA LYS A 104 -8.67 2.89 -12.05
C LYS A 104 -9.10 3.85 -10.95
N SER A 105 -9.22 3.38 -9.70
CA SER A 105 -9.63 4.22 -8.57
C SER A 105 -8.67 5.37 -8.31
N VAL A 106 -7.35 5.12 -8.34
CA VAL A 106 -6.33 6.16 -8.15
C VAL A 106 -6.38 7.19 -9.28
N THR A 107 -6.48 6.73 -10.53
CA THR A 107 -6.51 7.63 -11.70
C THR A 107 -7.73 8.54 -11.65
N LEU A 108 -8.93 7.98 -11.43
CA LEU A 108 -10.15 8.76 -11.33
C LEU A 108 -10.11 9.72 -10.14
N GLY A 109 -9.64 9.27 -8.97
CA GLY A 109 -9.48 10.11 -7.79
C GLY A 109 -8.54 11.29 -8.03
N VAL A 110 -7.37 11.05 -8.64
CA VAL A 110 -6.40 12.11 -8.96
C VAL A 110 -6.96 13.08 -10.00
N CYS A 111 -7.59 12.58 -11.07
CA CYS A 111 -8.20 13.43 -12.09
C CYS A 111 -9.30 14.33 -11.51
N LEU A 112 -10.18 13.77 -10.68
CA LEU A 112 -11.24 14.55 -10.02
C LEU A 112 -10.66 15.57 -9.05
N ALA A 113 -9.68 15.17 -8.23
CA ALA A 113 -9.02 16.07 -7.27
C ALA A 113 -8.34 17.24 -7.98
N TRP A 114 -7.58 16.97 -9.05
CA TRP A 114 -6.93 18.00 -9.84
C TRP A 114 -7.93 18.89 -10.58
N GLY A 115 -8.98 18.31 -11.17
CA GLY A 115 -10.02 19.09 -11.85
C GLY A 115 -10.72 20.08 -10.91
N LEU A 116 -11.11 19.61 -9.72
CA LEU A 116 -11.73 20.45 -8.70
C LEU A 116 -10.76 21.51 -8.16
N ALA A 117 -9.53 21.11 -7.83
CA ALA A 117 -8.51 22.03 -7.31
C ALA A 117 -8.22 23.15 -8.33
N LEU A 118 -7.95 22.79 -9.59
CA LEU A 118 -7.68 23.76 -10.65
C LEU A 118 -8.89 24.68 -10.91
N GLY A 119 -10.11 24.13 -10.90
CA GLY A 119 -11.34 24.92 -11.07
C GLY A 119 -11.54 25.96 -9.96
N ILE A 120 -11.37 25.55 -8.70
CA ILE A 120 -11.47 26.45 -7.55
C ILE A 120 -10.35 27.50 -7.58
N SER A 121 -9.09 27.08 -7.80
CA SER A 121 -7.94 27.98 -7.84
C SER A 121 -8.06 29.02 -8.97
N LEU A 122 -8.41 28.59 -10.19
CA LEU A 122 -8.53 29.52 -11.31
C LEU A 122 -9.71 30.48 -11.13
N GLY A 123 -10.84 29.98 -10.62
CA GLY A 123 -12.02 30.79 -10.30
C GLY A 123 -11.74 31.85 -9.22
N SER A 124 -10.94 31.50 -8.21
CA SER A 124 -10.53 32.44 -7.16
C SER A 124 -9.63 33.56 -7.72
N VAL A 125 -8.62 33.19 -8.53
CA VAL A 125 -7.69 34.16 -9.13
C VAL A 125 -8.42 35.12 -10.09
N TYR A 126 -9.30 34.60 -10.95
CA TYR A 126 -9.99 35.43 -11.95
C TYR A 126 -11.06 36.34 -11.34
N ARG A 127 -11.85 35.85 -10.38
CA ARG A 127 -12.93 36.65 -9.79
C ARG A 127 -12.51 37.43 -8.54
N ARG A 128 -11.29 37.22 -8.02
CA ARG A 128 -10.78 37.80 -6.75
C ARG A 128 -11.82 37.79 -5.63
N ARG A 129 -12.63 36.73 -5.57
CA ARG A 129 -13.73 36.62 -4.60
C ARG A 129 -13.19 35.97 -3.34
N LEU A 130 -13.11 36.76 -2.27
CA LEU A 130 -12.77 36.32 -0.92
C LEU A 130 -13.54 35.06 -0.49
N PHE A 131 -14.81 34.93 -0.91
CA PHE A 131 -15.62 33.76 -0.63
C PHE A 131 -15.07 32.46 -1.22
N LEU A 132 -14.53 32.47 -2.45
CA LEU A 132 -13.99 31.26 -3.09
C LEU A 132 -12.69 30.80 -2.41
N ASP A 133 -11.85 31.76 -2.00
CA ASP A 133 -10.64 31.47 -1.22
C ASP A 133 -10.96 30.89 0.16
N ILE A 134 -11.91 31.50 0.89
CA ILE A 134 -12.32 31.01 2.21
C ILE A 134 -12.95 29.62 2.08
N ALA A 135 -13.88 29.42 1.14
CA ALA A 135 -14.53 28.13 0.93
C ALA A 135 -13.52 27.04 0.54
N GLY A 136 -12.58 27.33 -0.36
CA GLY A 136 -11.54 26.37 -0.77
C GLY A 136 -10.59 26.01 0.37
N THR A 137 -10.19 27.00 1.18
CA THR A 137 -9.32 26.80 2.35
C THR A 137 -10.02 25.97 3.42
N LEU A 138 -11.27 26.28 3.74
CA LEU A 138 -12.06 25.53 4.72
C LEU A 138 -12.32 24.10 4.24
N ALA A 139 -12.72 23.92 2.97
CA ALA A 139 -12.95 22.59 2.42
C ALA A 139 -11.68 21.72 2.47
N SER A 140 -10.53 22.29 2.10
CA SER A 140 -9.24 21.60 2.16
C SER A 140 -8.86 21.26 3.61
N GLY A 141 -9.06 22.19 4.54
CA GLY A 141 -8.81 21.98 5.96
C GLY A 141 -9.66 20.84 6.55
N VAL A 142 -10.96 20.81 6.22
CA VAL A 142 -11.86 19.72 6.63
C VAL A 142 -11.43 18.39 6.02
N LEU A 143 -11.12 18.36 4.73
CA LEU A 143 -10.69 17.13 4.03
C LEU A 143 -9.39 16.56 4.60
N ILE A 144 -8.43 17.42 4.98
CA ILE A 144 -7.16 17.01 5.60
C ILE A 144 -7.38 16.52 7.04
N ALA A 145 -8.29 17.16 7.78
CA ALA A 145 -8.58 16.80 9.17
C ALA A 145 -9.38 15.50 9.31
N LEU A 146 -10.11 15.09 8.27
CA LEU A 146 -10.91 13.87 8.29
C LEU A 146 -10.03 12.62 8.07
N PRO A 147 -10.01 11.66 9.00
CA PRO A 147 -9.35 10.38 8.78
C PRO A 147 -9.97 9.64 7.59
N ALA A 148 -9.14 9.01 6.76
CA ALA A 148 -9.61 8.25 5.60
C ALA A 148 -10.66 7.17 5.95
N ALA A 149 -10.56 6.56 7.15
CA ALA A 149 -11.52 5.59 7.64
C ALA A 149 -12.93 6.20 7.83
N VAL A 150 -13.02 7.43 8.32
CA VAL A 150 -14.30 8.14 8.53
C VAL A 150 -14.94 8.44 7.18
N VAL A 151 -14.14 8.90 6.21
CA VAL A 151 -14.60 9.14 4.83
C VAL A 151 -15.11 7.85 4.19
N ALA A 152 -14.42 6.72 4.42
CA ALA A 152 -14.86 5.42 3.93
C ALA A 152 -16.21 4.99 4.54
N ILE A 153 -16.39 5.16 5.85
CA ILE A 153 -17.66 4.86 6.54
C ILE A 153 -18.79 5.74 6.00
N PHE A 154 -18.56 7.05 5.84
CA PHE A 154 -19.55 7.94 5.23
C PHE A 154 -19.91 7.50 3.80
N SER A 155 -18.90 7.11 3.00
CA SER A 155 -19.12 6.62 1.64
C SER A 155 -20.03 5.39 1.62
N VAL A 156 -19.83 4.45 2.56
CA VAL A 156 -20.70 3.28 2.74
C VAL A 156 -22.10 3.69 3.17
N TYR A 157 -22.22 4.58 4.16
CA TYR A 157 -23.51 5.03 4.69
C TYR A 157 -24.37 5.73 3.62
N PHE A 158 -23.76 6.62 2.82
CA PHE A 158 -24.45 7.32 1.73
C PHE A 158 -24.64 6.46 0.47
N ARG A 159 -24.28 5.16 0.52
CA ARG A 159 -24.28 4.25 -0.63
C ARG A 159 -23.57 4.85 -1.85
N ALA A 160 -22.52 5.64 -1.60
CA ALA A 160 -21.69 6.16 -2.67
C ALA A 160 -21.05 4.96 -3.40
N PRO A 161 -20.97 4.99 -4.74
CA PRO A 161 -20.36 3.89 -5.47
C PRO A 161 -18.92 3.70 -5.00
N ALA A 162 -18.65 2.56 -4.37
CA ALA A 162 -17.31 2.20 -3.88
C ALA A 162 -16.28 2.06 -5.02
N PHE A 163 -16.78 1.96 -6.26
CA PHE A 163 -16.01 1.81 -7.47
C PHE A 163 -16.57 2.78 -8.52
N LEU A 164 -15.86 3.88 -8.76
CA LEU A 164 -15.99 4.65 -10.00
C LEU A 164 -15.25 3.93 -11.14
#